data_AF-A0A523Y772-F1
#
_entry.id   AF-A0A523Y772-F1
#
_cell.length_a   1.000
_cell.length_b   1.000
_cell.length_c   1.000
_cell.angle_alpha   90.00
_cell.angle_beta   90.00
_cell.angle_gamma   90.00
#
_symmetry.space_group_name_H-M   'P 1'
#
loop_
_entity.id
_entity.type
_entity.pdbx_description
1 polymer ?
#
loop_
_entity_poly.entity_id
_entity_poly.type
_entity_poly.pdbx_seq_one_letter_code
_entity_poly.pdbx_strand_id
1 'polypeptide(L)' 'MQIDSTVLAKLEKLSHLRIDDSKKEEVMGQLTEILGYIDNLNELDTDALDASFSTLEGGTPLREDIPR' A
#
# COMPACT_ATOMS: atom_id res chain seq x y z
N MET A 1 14.38 -1.78 -2.89
CA MET A 1 13.64 -2.99 -3.35
C MET A 1 13.42 -2.86 -4.85
N GLN A 2 13.52 -3.92 -5.67
CA GLN A 2 13.32 -3.82 -7.13
C GLN A 2 11.99 -4.47 -7.55
N ILE A 3 11.20 -3.77 -8.36
CA ILE A 3 9.98 -4.31 -8.96
C ILE A 3 10.37 -5.03 -10.25
N ASP A 4 10.27 -6.35 -10.25
CA ASP A 4 10.43 -7.18 -11.43
C ASP A 4 9.07 -7.66 -11.98
N SER A 5 9.10 -8.32 -13.14
CA SER A 5 7.90 -8.83 -13.80
C SER A 5 7.14 -9.88 -12.96
N THR A 6 7.84 -10.61 -12.08
CA THR A 6 7.21 -11.60 -11.19
C THR A 6 6.45 -10.93 -10.05
N VAL A 7 6.99 -9.84 -9.51
CA VAL A 7 6.35 -9.01 -8.49
C VAL A 7 5.15 -8.30 -9.10
N LEU A 8 5.28 -7.74 -10.31
CA LEU A 8 4.17 -7.11 -11.01
C LEU A 8 3.01 -8.11 -11.24
N ALA A 9 3.30 -9.33 -11.71
CA ALA A 9 2.26 -10.35 -11.90
C ALA A 9 1.54 -10.75 -10.60
N LYS A 10 2.26 -10.76 -9.47
CA LYS A 10 1.65 -10.98 -8.14
C LYS A 10 0.74 -9.82 -7.75
N LEU A 11 1.18 -8.58 -7.99
CA LEU A 11 0.39 -7.38 -7.72
C LEU A 11 -0.87 -7.32 -8.57
N GLU A 12 -0.79 -7.65 -9.86
CA GLU A 12 -1.96 -7.77 -10.75
C GLU A 12 -2.99 -8.75 -10.18
N LYS A 13 -2.53 -9.91 -9.70
CA LYS A 13 -3.40 -10.93 -9.11
C LYS A 13 -4.05 -10.47 -7.80
N LEU A 14 -3.29 -9.83 -6.91
CA LEU A 14 -3.77 -9.37 -5.60
C LEU A 14 -4.75 -8.20 -5.72
N SER A 15 -4.50 -7.30 -6.67
CA SER A 15 -5.33 -6.12 -6.92
C SER A 15 -6.52 -6.40 -7.87
N HIS A 16 -6.58 -7.59 -8.46
CA HIS A 16 -7.52 -7.93 -9.54
C HIS A 16 -7.47 -6.95 -10.73
N LEU A 17 -6.31 -6.33 -10.96
CA LEU A 17 -6.07 -5.38 -12.04
C LEU A 17 -5.18 -6.02 -13.10
N ARG A 18 -5.66 -6.09 -14.35
CA ARG A 18 -4.86 -6.56 -15.49
C ARG A 18 -4.16 -5.37 -16.15
N ILE A 19 -2.85 -5.46 -16.32
CA ILE A 19 -2.03 -4.48 -17.02
C ILE A 19 -1.70 -5.05 -18.40
N ASP A 20 -1.90 -4.22 -19.42
CA ASP A 20 -1.54 -4.56 -20.79
C ASP A 20 -0.02 -4.71 -20.94
N ASP A 21 0.45 -5.67 -21.73
CA ASP A 21 1.88 -5.95 -21.86
C ASP A 21 2.67 -4.74 -22.39
N SER A 22 2.02 -3.90 -23.20
CA SER A 22 2.60 -2.63 -23.71
C SER A 22 2.87 -1.59 -22.62
N LYS A 23 2.24 -1.71 -21.45
CA LYS A 23 2.36 -0.76 -20.33
C LYS A 23 3.12 -1.32 -19.14
N LYS A 24 3.49 -2.61 -19.15
CA LYS A 24 4.15 -3.25 -18.00
C LYS A 24 5.49 -2.58 -17.65
N GLU A 25 6.32 -2.28 -18.65
CA GLU A 25 7.59 -1.58 -18.40
C GLU A 25 7.39 -0.19 -17.80
N GLU A 26 6.44 0.57 -18.32
CA GLU A 26 6.09 1.90 -17.80
C GLU A 26 5.66 1.83 -16.33
N VAL A 27 4.73 0.93 -16.01
CA VAL A 27 4.21 0.76 -14.65
C VAL A 27 5.30 0.28 -13.68
N MET A 28 6.20 -0.62 -14.10
CA MET A 28 7.34 -1.04 -13.27
C MET A 28 8.28 0.14 -12.96
N GLY A 29 8.54 1.00 -13.95
CA GLY A 29 9.35 2.21 -13.76
C GLY A 29 8.71 3.16 -12.74
N GLN A 30 7.42 3.46 -12.91
CA GLN A 30 6.66 4.33 -12.01
C GLN A 30 6.62 3.79 -10.58
N LEU A 31 6.38 2.48 -10.40
CA LEU A 31 6.38 1.86 -9.07
C LEU A 31 7.77 1.90 -8.41
N THR A 32 8.83 1.77 -9.19
CA THR A 32 10.21 1.87 -8.69
C THR A 32 10.52 3.30 -8.22
N GLU A 33 10.07 4.32 -8.95
CA GLU A 33 10.21 5.72 -8.55
C GLU A 33 9.43 6.02 -7.26
N ILE A 34 8.19 5.55 -7.14
CA ILE A 34 7.36 5.71 -5.94
C ILE A 34 8.05 5.08 -4.72
N LEU A 35 8.61 3.87 -4.85
CA LEU A 35 9.36 3.23 -3.77
C LEU A 35 10.61 4.02 -3.38
N GLY A 36 11.35 4.55 -4.37
CA GLY A 36 12.50 5.42 -4.10
C GLY A 36 12.12 6.70 -3.36
N TYR A 37 10.94 7.26 -3.63
CA TYR A 37 10.42 8.39 -2.87
C TYR A 37 10.06 8.02 -1.42
N ILE A 38 9.46 6.85 -1.21
CA ILE A 38 9.09 6.34 0.13
C ILE A 38 10.34 6.03 0.97
N ASP A 39 11.44 5.60 0.35
CA ASP A 39 12.67 5.29 1.08
C ASP A 39 13.20 6.48 1.90
N ASN A 40 12.88 7.73 1.51
CA ASN A 40 13.20 8.93 2.30
C ASN A 40 12.54 8.93 3.70
N LEU A 41 11.39 8.26 3.85
CA LEU A 41 10.70 8.16 5.14
C LEU A 41 11.46 7.27 6.13
N ASN A 42 12.30 6.35 5.65
CA ASN A 42 13.11 5.46 6.49
C ASN A 42 14.26 6.20 7.20
N GLU A 43 14.57 7.44 6.80
CA GLU A 43 15.59 8.26 7.48
C GLU A 43 15.10 8.81 8.83
N LEU A 44 13.80 8.75 9.10
CA LEU A 44 13.18 9.26 10.32
C LEU A 44 13.11 8.15 11.37
N ASP A 45 13.56 8.46 12.60
CA ASP A 45 13.37 7.59 13.77
C ASP A 45 11.90 7.64 14.23
N THR A 46 11.27 6.47 14.26
CA THR A 46 9.86 6.30 14.66
C THR A 46 9.68 5.29 15.79
N ASP A 47 10.76 4.85 16.45
CA ASP A 47 10.71 3.79 17.47
C ASP A 47 9.85 4.15 18.69
N ALA A 48 9.73 5.45 18.99
CA ALA A 48 8.93 5.96 20.11
C ALA A 48 7.51 6.38 19.71
N LEU A 49 7.10 6.25 18.44
CA LEU A 49 5.79 6.65 17.96
C LEU A 49 4.82 5.46 17.86
N ASP A 50 3.61 5.65 18.36
CA ASP A 50 2.51 4.73 18.08
C ASP A 50 1.97 4.94 16.66
N ALA A 51 1.63 3.84 15.97
CA ALA A 51 1.03 3.91 14.65
C ALA A 51 -0.35 4.59 14.71
N SER A 52 -0.56 5.62 13.89
CA SER A 52 -1.84 6.33 13.80
C SER A 52 -2.77 5.65 12.79
N PHE A 53 -3.85 5.01 13.27
CA PHE A 53 -4.82 4.29 12.42
C PHE A 53 -6.07 5.11 12.05
N SER A 54 -6.41 6.10 12.87
CA SER A 54 -7.59 6.94 12.69
C SER A 54 -7.32 8.30 13.33
N THR A 55 -7.68 9.37 12.63
CA THR A 55 -7.69 10.72 13.21
C THR A 55 -8.88 10.94 14.13
N LEU A 56 -9.90 10.07 14.04
CA LEU A 56 -11.03 10.05 14.94
C LEU A 56 -10.64 9.29 16.21
N GLU A 57 -10.75 9.97 17.34
CA GLU A 57 -10.68 9.35 18.66
C GLU A 57 -11.91 8.46 18.88
N GLY A 58 -11.70 7.31 19.50
CA GLY A 58 -12.77 6.37 19.83
C GLY A 58 -12.45 4.96 19.36
N GLY A 59 -12.67 3.99 20.26
CA GLY A 59 -12.45 2.57 19.96
C GLY A 59 -13.48 1.98 19.00
N THR A 60 -13.54 0.65 18.94
CA THR A 60 -14.45 -0.08 18.05
C THR A 60 -15.92 0.32 18.29
N PRO A 61 -16.61 0.91 17.31
CA PRO A 61 -18.02 1.24 17.46
C PRO A 61 -18.84 -0.05 17.55
N LEU A 62 -19.63 -0.17 18.62
CA LEU A 62 -20.53 -1.31 18.80
C LEU A 62 -21.88 -1.04 18.15
N ARG A 63 -22.44 -2.06 17.50
CA ARG A 63 -23.80 -2.04 16.95
C ARG A 63 -24.76 -2.59 18.00
N GLU A 64 -25.88 -1.90 18.22
CA GLU A 64 -27.00 -2.40 19.03
C GLU A 64 -27.53 -3.73 18.51
N ASP A 65 -27.86 -4.66 19.41
CA ASP A 65 -28.38 -5.99 19.06
C ASP A 65 -29.89 -5.97 18.80
N ILE A 66 -30.29 -5.16 17.82
CA ILE A 66 -31.68 -5.03 17.36
C ILE A 66 -31.81 -5.52 15.92
N PRO A 67 -32.88 -6.28 15.59
CA PRO A 67 -33.17 -6.68 14.21
C PRO A 67 -33.45 -5.45 13.35
N ARG A 68 -33.09 -5.54 12.06
CA ARG A 68 -33.30 -4.48 11.07
C ARG A 68 -34.37 -4.89 10.06
#